data_AF-Q0UHI4-F1
#
_entry.id   AF-Q0UHI4-F1
#
_cell.length_a   1.000
_cell.length_b   1.000
_cell.length_c   1.000
_cell.angle_alpha   90.00
_cell.angle_beta   90.00
_cell.angle_gamma   90.00
#
_symmetry.space_group_name_H-M   'P 1'
#
loop_
_entity.id
_entity.type
_entity.pdbx_description
1 polymer ?
#
loop_
_entity_poly.entity_id
_entity_poly.type
_entity_poly.pdbx_seq_one_letter_code
_entity_poly.pdbx_strand_id
1 'polypeptide(L)'
;MTNFEIQHCTEEDIPRVFELVSLSFGHDHEYMDAIFPHHDTPAGRKAGSERLLKSFHEDQHGVFLKLVETKSEKIVAAAKWNIYNGGPVPQQPELDGDYWQTEDDKEFAKGMFKEFFTARQRLIEETEAHLAEWELGEHW
;
A
#
# COMPACT_ATOMS: atom_id res chain seq x y z
N MET A 1 28.04 14.58 -6.28
CA MET A 1 26.57 14.64 -6.44
C MET A 1 25.99 13.29 -6.09
N THR A 2 24.86 13.28 -5.38
CA THR A 2 24.04 12.10 -5.18
C THR A 2 23.08 12.02 -6.36
N ASN A 3 23.01 10.86 -7.00
CA ASN A 3 22.14 10.63 -8.14
C ASN A 3 21.06 9.62 -7.73
N PHE A 4 19.86 9.81 -8.27
CA PHE A 4 18.71 8.95 -8.01
C PHE A 4 18.12 8.47 -9.32
N GLU A 5 17.57 7.26 -9.31
CA GLU A 5 16.88 6.65 -10.45
C GLU A 5 15.53 6.08 -10.02
N ILE A 6 14.51 6.26 -10.85
CA ILE A 6 13.19 5.65 -10.68
C ILE A 6 13.17 4.33 -11.43
N GLN A 7 12.77 3.26 -10.76
CA GLN A 7 12.67 1.91 -11.32
C GLN A 7 11.32 1.29 -10.93
N HIS A 8 10.89 0.25 -11.65
CA HIS A 8 9.80 -0.61 -11.18
C HIS A 8 10.28 -1.48 -10.02
N CYS A 9 9.39 -1.76 -9.08
CA CYS A 9 9.65 -2.76 -8.05
C CYS A 9 9.58 -4.17 -8.64
N THR A 10 10.47 -5.04 -8.16
CA THR A 10 10.36 -6.50 -8.23
C THR A 10 9.78 -7.03 -6.92
N GLU A 11 9.41 -8.30 -6.92
CA GLU A 11 8.96 -8.99 -5.70
C GLU A 11 9.98 -8.92 -4.56
N GLU A 12 11.28 -9.01 -4.89
CA GLU A 12 12.37 -8.93 -3.90
C GLU A 12 12.46 -7.56 -3.20
N ASP A 13 11.93 -6.50 -3.83
CA ASP A 13 11.92 -5.16 -3.24
C ASP A 13 10.83 -4.98 -2.19
N ILE A 14 9.76 -5.79 -2.23
CA ILE A 14 8.54 -5.57 -1.44
C ILE A 14 8.78 -5.51 0.07
N PRO A 15 9.64 -6.35 0.69
CA PRO A 15 9.95 -6.21 2.10
C PRO A 15 10.56 -4.84 2.45
N ARG A 16 11.43 -4.31 1.58
CA ARG A 16 12.03 -2.99 1.76
C ARG A 16 11.01 -1.86 1.51
N VAL A 17 10.11 -2.04 0.56
CA VAL A 17 9.02 -1.09 0.31
C VAL A 17 8.11 -0.99 1.54
N PHE A 18 7.69 -2.12 2.12
CA PHE A 18 6.84 -2.09 3.31
C PHE A 18 7.56 -1.49 4.52
N GLU A 19 8.85 -1.77 4.69
CA GLU A 19 9.66 -1.11 5.72
C GLU A 19 9.64 0.42 5.54
N LEU A 20 9.82 0.93 4.31
CA LEU A 20 9.74 2.36 4.04
C LEU A 20 8.35 2.92 4.37
N VAL A 21 7.26 2.24 3.99
CA VAL A 21 5.89 2.64 4.36
C VAL A 21 5.76 2.73 5.88
N SER A 22 6.13 1.67 6.61
CA SER A 22 6.10 1.66 8.08
C SER A 22 6.89 2.81 8.69
N LEU A 23 8.07 3.14 8.15
CA LEU A 23 8.93 4.21 8.67
C LEU A 23 8.37 5.60 8.33
N SER A 24 7.78 5.77 7.14
CA SER A 24 7.26 7.05 6.67
C SER A 24 6.01 7.48 7.45
N PHE A 25 5.11 6.54 7.76
CA PHE A 25 3.90 6.85 8.51
C PHE A 25 4.08 6.75 10.02
N GLY A 26 4.98 5.88 10.50
CA GLY A 26 5.14 5.63 11.93
C GLY A 26 3.79 5.31 12.57
N HIS A 27 3.55 5.89 13.75
CA HIS A 27 2.25 5.83 14.45
C HIS A 27 1.46 7.14 14.30
N ASP A 28 1.83 7.98 13.33
CA ASP A 28 1.18 9.28 13.11
C ASP A 28 -0.11 9.14 12.30
N HIS A 29 -0.45 7.92 11.85
CA HIS A 29 -1.61 7.63 11.02
C HIS A 29 -2.38 6.40 11.53
N GLU A 30 -3.59 6.59 12.05
CA GLU A 30 -4.42 5.53 12.68
C GLU A 30 -4.69 4.34 11.74
N TYR A 31 -4.89 4.60 10.45
CA TYR A 31 -4.98 3.55 9.43
C TYR A 31 -3.78 2.59 9.46
N MET A 32 -2.54 3.08 9.59
CA MET A 32 -1.38 2.20 9.58
C MET A 32 -1.36 1.27 10.78
N ASP A 33 -1.67 1.79 11.96
CA ASP A 33 -1.70 0.99 13.19
C ASP A 33 -2.80 -0.07 13.17
N ALA A 34 -4.01 0.29 12.73
CA ALA A 34 -5.09 -0.67 12.73
C ALA A 34 -4.99 -1.65 11.56
N ILE A 35 -4.61 -1.19 10.36
CA ILE A 35 -4.52 -2.09 9.20
C ILE A 35 -3.28 -2.95 9.27
N PHE A 36 -2.17 -2.48 9.82
CA PHE A 36 -0.92 -3.23 9.97
C PHE A 36 -0.46 -3.25 11.44
N PRO A 37 -1.07 -4.08 12.30
CA PRO A 37 -0.70 -4.13 13.72
C PRO A 37 0.79 -4.41 13.93
N HIS A 38 1.41 -3.65 14.83
CA HIS A 38 2.83 -3.78 15.20
C HIS A 38 3.80 -3.66 14.01
N HIS A 39 3.44 -2.89 12.98
CA HIS A 39 4.26 -2.71 11.77
C HIS A 39 5.66 -2.13 12.06
N ASP A 40 5.88 -1.52 13.22
CA ASP A 40 7.16 -1.02 13.71
C ASP A 40 8.11 -2.13 14.24
N THR A 41 7.58 -3.34 14.48
CA THR A 41 8.36 -4.51 14.93
C THR A 41 8.85 -5.36 13.76
N PRO A 42 9.93 -6.17 13.93
CA PRO A 42 10.35 -7.10 12.88
C PRO A 42 9.27 -8.10 12.46
N ALA A 43 8.45 -8.58 13.41
CA ALA A 43 7.38 -9.52 13.13
C ALA A 43 6.21 -8.87 12.37
N GLY A 44 5.78 -7.68 12.79
CA GLY A 44 4.73 -6.95 12.08
C GLY A 44 5.19 -6.47 10.70
N ARG A 45 6.45 -6.03 10.54
CA ARG A 45 7.01 -5.75 9.21
C ARG A 45 6.99 -6.96 8.29
N LYS A 46 7.30 -8.15 8.80
CA LYS A 46 7.21 -9.39 8.01
C LYS A 46 5.77 -9.64 7.55
N ALA A 47 4.81 -9.57 8.46
CA ALA A 47 3.40 -9.77 8.15
C ALA A 47 2.86 -8.72 7.16
N GLY A 48 3.21 -7.45 7.35
CA GLY A 48 2.83 -6.38 6.43
C GLY A 48 3.49 -6.52 5.06
N SER A 49 4.74 -6.98 4.99
CA SER A 49 5.43 -7.28 3.73
C SER A 49 4.75 -8.42 2.97
N GLU A 50 4.32 -9.48 3.67
CA GLU A 50 3.58 -10.61 3.06
C GLU A 50 2.25 -10.14 2.46
N ARG A 51 1.55 -9.23 3.13
CA ARG A 51 0.31 -8.64 2.63
C ARG A 51 0.53 -7.70 1.45
N LEU A 52 1.56 -6.86 1.52
CA LEU A 52 1.93 -6.00 0.40
C LEU A 52 2.35 -6.83 -0.83
N LEU A 53 3.02 -7.96 -0.60
CA LEU A 53 3.39 -8.89 -1.66
C LEU A 53 2.17 -9.55 -2.31
N LYS A 54 1.20 -9.97 -1.49
CA LYS A 54 -0.10 -10.44 -2.01
C LYS A 54 -0.75 -9.37 -2.90
N SER A 55 -0.81 -8.11 -2.44
CA SER A 55 -1.31 -6.99 -3.27
C SER A 55 -0.49 -6.78 -4.54
N PHE A 56 0.84 -6.91 -4.49
CA PHE A 56 1.71 -6.79 -5.66
C PHE A 56 1.40 -7.84 -6.74
N HIS A 57 0.95 -9.04 -6.34
CA HIS A 57 0.56 -10.10 -7.28
C HIS A 57 -0.89 -10.00 -7.75
N GLU A 58 -1.81 -9.59 -6.88
CA GLU A 58 -3.26 -9.63 -7.13
C GLU A 58 -3.81 -8.34 -7.76
N ASP A 59 -3.21 -7.18 -7.47
CA ASP A 59 -3.69 -5.89 -7.96
C ASP A 59 -3.20 -5.62 -9.39
N GLN A 60 -4.03 -5.99 -10.37
CA GLN A 60 -3.73 -5.80 -11.79
C GLN A 60 -3.60 -4.32 -12.21
N HIS A 61 -4.08 -3.40 -11.39
CA HIS A 61 -3.96 -1.96 -11.62
C HIS A 61 -2.77 -1.33 -10.88
N GLY A 62 -2.15 -2.09 -9.97
CA GLY A 62 -1.05 -1.65 -9.14
C GLY A 62 0.25 -1.49 -9.91
N VAL A 63 0.81 -0.28 -9.87
CA VAL A 63 2.15 0.04 -10.38
C VAL A 63 3.02 0.49 -9.21
N PHE A 64 3.98 -0.37 -8.85
CA PHE A 64 4.93 -0.11 -7.79
C PHE A 64 6.24 0.42 -8.37
N LEU A 65 6.65 1.59 -7.89
CA LEU A 65 7.88 2.28 -8.28
C LEU A 65 8.78 2.45 -7.05
N LYS A 66 10.09 2.40 -7.28
CA LYS A 66 11.14 2.63 -6.29
C LYS A 66 12.10 3.71 -6.75
N LEU A 67 12.58 4.52 -5.80
CA LEU A 67 13.67 5.45 -6.00
C LEU A 67 14.96 4.86 -5.42
N VAL A 68 15.95 4.64 -6.28
CA VAL A 68 17.24 4.04 -5.92
C VAL A 68 18.32 5.12 -5.90
N GLU A 69 19.08 5.21 -4.81
CA GLU A 69 20.30 6.02 -4.78
C GLU A 69 21.42 5.27 -5.50
N THR A 70 21.90 5.79 -6.62
CA THR A 70 22.76 5.02 -7.55
C THR A 70 24.14 4.67 -7.01
N LYS A 71 24.58 5.25 -5.89
CA LYS A 71 25.89 5.00 -5.29
C LYS A 71 25.86 3.84 -4.31
N SER A 72 24.86 3.81 -3.43
CA SER A 72 24.69 2.72 -2.46
C SER A 72 23.78 1.61 -2.97
N GLU A 73 23.12 1.82 -4.12
CA GLU A 73 22.11 0.93 -4.69
C GLU A 73 20.94 0.67 -3.72
N LYS A 74 20.71 1.59 -2.78
CA LYS A 74 19.65 1.48 -1.78
C LYS A 74 18.36 2.09 -2.28
N ILE A 75 17.26 1.40 -2.00
CA ILE A 75 15.91 1.96 -2.11
C ILE A 75 15.69 2.94 -0.97
N VAL A 76 15.47 4.20 -1.33
CA VAL A 76 15.29 5.31 -0.37
C VAL A 76 13.86 5.82 -0.31
N ALA A 77 13.04 5.53 -1.33
CA ALA A 77 11.62 5.83 -1.36
C ALA A 77 10.89 4.86 -2.29
N ALA A 78 9.58 4.74 -2.13
CA ALA A 78 8.73 3.95 -3.01
C ALA A 78 7.36 4.62 -3.17
N ALA A 79 6.67 4.31 -4.25
CA ALA A 79 5.31 4.75 -4.52
C ALA A 79 4.50 3.61 -5.13
N LYS A 80 3.24 3.48 -4.72
CA LYS A 80 2.26 2.63 -5.38
C LYS A 80 1.22 3.51 -6.05
N TRP A 81 1.00 3.29 -7.34
CA TRP A 81 -0.06 3.92 -8.12
C TRP A 81 -1.08 2.86 -8.52
N ASN A 82 -2.34 3.27 -8.66
CA ASN A 82 -3.37 2.47 -9.29
C ASN A 82 -3.75 3.14 -10.62
N ILE A 83 -3.50 2.44 -11.72
CA ILE A 83 -3.74 2.95 -13.08
C ILE A 83 -4.88 2.16 -13.72
N TYR A 84 -5.99 2.85 -13.93
CA TYR A 84 -7.19 2.35 -14.58
C TYR A 84 -7.28 2.95 -15.99
N ASN A 85 -7.38 2.08 -17.01
CA ASN A 85 -7.37 2.45 -18.44
C ASN A 85 -8.71 2.10 -19.14
N GLY A 86 -9.81 2.22 -18.42
CA GLY A 86 -11.16 1.81 -18.80
C GLY A 86 -11.43 0.33 -18.49
N GLY A 87 -12.66 -0.10 -18.74
CA GLY A 87 -13.09 -1.49 -18.55
C GLY A 87 -14.02 -1.68 -17.35
N PRO A 88 -14.21 -2.93 -16.87
CA PRO A 88 -15.07 -3.19 -15.73
C PRO A 88 -14.49 -2.53 -14.48
N VAL A 89 -15.35 -1.83 -13.73
CA VAL A 89 -15.00 -1.30 -12.41
C VAL A 89 -14.67 -2.48 -11.48
N PRO A 90 -13.45 -2.56 -10.92
CA PRO A 90 -13.10 -3.61 -9.98
C PRO A 90 -13.91 -3.48 -8.68
N GLN A 91 -14.09 -4.60 -7.99
CA GLN A 91 -14.65 -4.59 -6.65
C GLN A 91 -13.64 -4.01 -5.67
N GLN A 92 -14.14 -3.39 -4.60
CA GLN A 92 -13.28 -2.98 -3.49
C GLN A 92 -12.58 -4.19 -2.89
N PRO A 93 -11.30 -4.06 -2.50
CA PRO A 93 -10.62 -5.12 -1.78
C PRO A 93 -11.29 -5.34 -0.41
N GLU A 94 -11.23 -6.58 0.06
CA GLU A 94 -11.65 -6.94 1.41
C GLU A 94 -10.43 -7.15 2.31
N LEU A 95 -10.54 -6.73 3.57
CA LEU A 95 -9.51 -6.97 4.57
C LEU A 95 -9.70 -8.37 5.17
N ASP A 96 -8.73 -9.26 4.95
CA ASP A 96 -8.74 -10.65 5.41
C ASP A 96 -7.55 -10.99 6.34
N GLY A 97 -7.54 -12.22 6.85
CA GLY A 97 -6.48 -12.77 7.69
C GLY A 97 -6.72 -12.71 9.20
N ASP A 98 -5.69 -13.11 9.95
CA ASP A 98 -5.68 -13.24 11.42
C ASP A 98 -4.46 -12.51 11.99
N TYR A 99 -4.49 -11.17 11.90
CA TYR A 99 -3.39 -10.27 12.28
C TYR A 99 -3.69 -9.47 13.55
N TRP A 100 -4.93 -9.51 14.04
CA TRP A 100 -5.42 -8.73 15.15
C TRP A 100 -5.55 -9.60 16.39
N GLN A 101 -5.33 -9.00 17.57
CA GLN A 101 -5.40 -9.75 18.83
C GLN A 101 -6.84 -10.05 19.25
N THR A 102 -7.78 -9.21 18.82
CA THR A 102 -9.20 -9.33 19.15
C THR A 102 -10.06 -9.17 17.90
N GLU A 103 -11.27 -9.75 17.94
CA GLU A 103 -12.25 -9.55 16.86
C GLU A 103 -12.72 -8.10 16.78
N ASP A 104 -12.78 -7.38 17.89
CA ASP A 104 -13.16 -5.96 17.91
C ASP A 104 -12.13 -5.11 17.13
N ASP A 105 -10.84 -5.34 17.33
CA ASP A 105 -9.76 -4.65 16.58
C ASP A 105 -9.85 -4.96 15.08
N LYS A 106 -10.18 -6.20 14.74
CA LYS A 106 -10.36 -6.64 13.35
C LYS A 106 -11.56 -5.97 12.68
N GLU A 107 -12.70 -5.89 13.37
CA GLU A 107 -13.89 -5.22 12.85
C GLU A 107 -13.68 -3.70 12.70
N PHE A 108 -12.96 -3.09 13.65
CA PHE A 108 -12.53 -1.69 13.52
C PHE A 108 -11.64 -1.48 12.28
N ALA A 109 -10.63 -2.33 12.10
CA ALA A 109 -9.73 -2.28 10.95
C ALA A 109 -10.49 -2.46 9.62
N LYS A 110 -11.45 -3.40 9.54
CA LYS A 110 -12.30 -3.58 8.36
C LYS A 110 -13.12 -2.34 8.04
N GLY A 111 -13.69 -1.68 9.06
CA GLY A 111 -14.44 -0.44 8.91
C GLY A 111 -13.59 0.67 8.29
N MET A 112 -12.39 0.89 8.82
CA MET A 112 -11.47 1.90 8.28
C MET A 112 -10.98 1.56 6.88
N PHE A 113 -10.66 0.29 6.62
CA PHE A 113 -10.23 -0.17 5.30
C PHE A 113 -11.29 0.09 4.24
N LYS A 114 -12.55 -0.21 4.55
CA LYS A 114 -13.68 0.05 3.65
C LYS A 114 -13.88 1.54 3.39
N GLU A 115 -13.79 2.37 4.43
CA GLU A 115 -13.96 3.82 4.28
C GLU A 115 -12.84 4.40 3.41
N PHE A 116 -11.59 3.99 3.64
CA PHE A 116 -10.42 4.41 2.85
C PHE A 116 -10.64 4.20 1.35
N PHE A 117 -11.20 3.05 0.93
CA PHE A 117 -11.46 2.78 -0.49
C PHE A 117 -12.78 3.35 -1.03
N THR A 118 -13.63 3.94 -0.20
CA THR A 118 -14.95 4.43 -0.63
C THR A 118 -14.84 5.65 -1.55
N ALA A 119 -13.94 6.60 -1.25
CA ALA A 119 -13.70 7.74 -2.12
C ALA A 119 -13.13 7.30 -3.48
N ARG A 120 -12.11 6.45 -3.45
CA ARG A 120 -11.52 5.84 -4.64
C ARG A 120 -12.56 5.13 -5.52
N GLN A 121 -13.38 4.26 -4.93
CA GLN A 121 -14.36 3.48 -5.66
C GLN A 121 -15.34 4.37 -6.43
N ARG A 122 -15.81 5.46 -5.80
CA ARG A 122 -16.68 6.45 -6.46
C ARG A 122 -15.97 7.10 -7.64
N LEU A 123 -14.70 7.49 -7.49
CA LEU A 123 -13.94 8.09 -8.59
C LEU A 123 -13.72 7.11 -9.75
N ILE A 124 -13.45 5.84 -9.46
CA ILE A 124 -13.34 4.81 -10.50
C ILE A 124 -14.67 4.66 -11.26
N GLU A 125 -15.79 4.63 -10.55
CA GLU A 125 -17.13 4.54 -11.16
C GLU A 125 -17.47 5.77 -12.01
N GLU A 126 -17.25 6.98 -11.47
CA GLU A 126 -17.53 8.25 -12.15
C GLU A 126 -16.69 8.47 -13.40
N THR A 127 -15.46 7.93 -13.41
CA THR A 127 -14.53 8.03 -14.54
C THR A 127 -14.63 6.86 -15.51
N GLU A 128 -15.57 5.93 -15.31
CA GLU A 128 -15.68 4.68 -16.09
C GLU A 128 -14.34 3.93 -16.14
N ALA A 129 -13.63 3.91 -15.01
CA ALA A 129 -12.29 3.37 -14.82
C ALA A 129 -11.20 4.04 -15.68
N HIS A 130 -11.31 5.33 -16.00
CA HIS A 130 -10.23 6.14 -16.60
C HIS A 130 -9.58 7.06 -15.55
N LEU A 131 -8.74 6.49 -14.69
CA LEU A 131 -8.18 7.15 -13.52
C LEU A 131 -6.73 6.73 -13.27
N ALA A 132 -5.87 7.68 -12.90
CA ALA A 132 -4.58 7.39 -12.28
C ALA A 132 -4.60 7.96 -10.87
N GLU A 133 -4.47 7.08 -9.88
CA GLU A 133 -4.53 7.42 -8.46
C GLU A 133 -3.21 7.04 -7.79
N TRP A 134 -2.76 7.88 -6.85
CA TRP A 134 -1.60 7.59 -6.01
C TRP A 134 -2.05 7.11 -4.62
N GLU A 135 -1.79 5.85 -4.28
CA GLU A 135 -2.36 5.19 -3.09
C GLU A 135 -1.72 5.65 -1.76
N LEU A 136 -0.50 6.21 -1.80
CA LEU A 136 0.27 6.57 -0.59
C LEU A 136 0.29 8.08 -0.30
N GLY A 137 -0.61 8.86 -0.90
CA GLY A 137 -0.55 10.32 -0.87
C GLY A 137 -1.86 11.07 -0.64
N GLU A 138 -2.96 10.40 -0.31
CA GLU A 138 -4.19 11.14 -0.02
C GLU A 138 -4.14 11.84 1.34
N HIS A 139 -4.53 13.13 1.29
CA HIS A 139 -4.66 14.03 2.41
C HIS A 139 -5.72 13.54 3.41
N TRP A 140 -5.30 13.34 4.66
CA TRP A 140 -6.17 13.32 5.84
C TRP A 140 -5.69 14.41 6.80
#